data_AF-A0A7Z0KAB7-F1
#
_entry.id   AF-A0A7Z0KAB7-F1
#
_cell.length_a   1.000
_cell.length_b   1.000
_cell.length_c   1.000
_cell.angle_alpha   90.00
_cell.angle_beta   90.00
_cell.angle_gamma   90.00
#
_symmetry.space_group_name_H-M   'P 1'
#
loop_
_entity.id
_entity.type
_entity.pdbx_description
1 polymer ?
#
loop_
_entity_poly.entity_id
_entity_poly.type
_entity_poly.pdbx_seq_one_letter_code
_entity_poly.pdbx_strand_id
1 'polypeptide(L)'
;MRWKPAADGYRLPTEAEWVHASLGGDTGARHGLLADIAWAAADGVSGPQPVGRKAANSYGLVDTLGNVWEWCWDRLDPARYADYRLLKGGGWADPVWSCRVGVRRGNAPNAIIEDVGFRVVTGAVMADHTADGGQGWSEREDRARASISPPLPAGWTPLQFD
;
A
#
# COMPACT_ATOMS: atom_id res chain seq x y z
N MET A 1 9.65 -2.90 -15.33
CA MET A 1 8.26 -3.41 -15.45
C MET A 1 7.36 -2.33 -16.05
N ARG A 2 6.39 -2.69 -16.90
CA ARG A 2 5.45 -1.74 -17.54
C ARG A 2 4.04 -2.00 -17.04
N TRP A 3 3.36 -0.97 -16.55
CA TRP A 3 1.95 -1.03 -16.17
C TRP A 3 1.07 -1.21 -17.40
N LYS A 4 0.11 -2.14 -17.32
CA LYS A 4 -0.85 -2.44 -18.39
C LYS A 4 -2.27 -2.35 -17.82
N PRO A 5 -2.89 -1.15 -17.77
CA PRO A 5 -4.16 -0.92 -17.11
C PRO A 5 -5.32 -1.79 -17.61
N ALA A 6 -5.32 -2.13 -18.90
CA ALA A 6 -6.38 -2.93 -19.52
C ALA A 6 -6.09 -4.44 -19.55
N ALA A 7 -4.98 -4.91 -18.95
CA ALA A 7 -4.74 -6.34 -18.81
C ALA A 7 -5.72 -6.95 -17.79
N ASP A 8 -6.28 -8.10 -18.12
CA ASP A 8 -7.33 -8.78 -17.36
C ASP A 8 -6.83 -9.95 -16.48
N GLY A 9 -5.51 -10.20 -16.50
CA GLY A 9 -4.88 -11.22 -15.65
C GLY A 9 -4.64 -10.78 -14.20
N TYR A 10 -3.92 -11.61 -13.46
CA TYR A 10 -3.53 -11.31 -12.07
C TYR A 10 -2.49 -10.21 -11.99
N ARG A 11 -2.59 -9.39 -10.95
CA ARG A 11 -1.67 -8.29 -10.63
C ARG A 11 -1.68 -7.96 -9.15
N LEU A 12 -0.74 -7.14 -8.72
CA LEU A 12 -0.82 -6.46 -7.43
C LEU A 12 -1.98 -5.46 -7.45
N PRO A 13 -2.66 -5.23 -6.30
CA PRO A 13 -3.65 -4.18 -6.19
C PRO A 13 -3.01 -2.80 -6.34
N THR A 14 -3.79 -1.84 -6.81
CA THR A 14 -3.49 -0.42 -6.59
C THR A 14 -3.72 -0.06 -5.12
N GLU A 15 -3.15 1.04 -4.65
CA GLU A 15 -3.42 1.58 -3.30
C GLU A 15 -4.93 1.77 -3.10
N ALA A 16 -5.61 2.34 -4.09
CA ALA A 16 -7.03 2.63 -4.02
C ALA A 16 -7.87 1.35 -3.89
N GLU A 17 -7.60 0.33 -4.71
CA GLU A 17 -8.27 -0.97 -4.60
C GLU A 17 -8.00 -1.63 -3.25
N TRP A 18 -6.74 -1.57 -2.78
CA TRP A 18 -6.37 -2.13 -1.49
C TRP A 18 -7.12 -1.46 -0.34
N VAL A 19 -7.19 -0.12 -0.33
CA VAL A 19 -7.89 0.64 0.71
C VAL A 19 -9.38 0.35 0.69
N HIS A 20 -10.00 0.36 -0.50
CA HIS A 20 -11.41 0.03 -0.67
C HIS A 20 -11.72 -1.39 -0.16
N ALA A 21 -10.90 -2.36 -0.57
CA ALA A 21 -11.03 -3.75 -0.17
C ALA A 21 -10.82 -3.93 1.34
N SER A 22 -9.82 -3.28 1.93
CA SER A 22 -9.51 -3.36 3.37
C SER A 22 -10.63 -2.77 4.23
N LEU A 23 -11.22 -1.65 3.80
CA LEU A 23 -12.30 -1.01 4.55
C LEU A 23 -13.61 -1.82 4.53
N GLY A 24 -13.89 -2.58 3.46
CA GLY A 24 -15.10 -3.42 3.41
C GLY A 24 -16.40 -2.63 3.63
N GLY A 25 -16.46 -1.39 3.13
CA GLY A 25 -17.58 -0.46 3.32
C GLY A 25 -17.50 0.43 4.56
N ASP A 26 -16.51 0.25 5.43
CA ASP A 26 -16.24 1.17 6.55
C ASP A 26 -15.64 2.50 6.05
N THR A 27 -15.74 3.54 6.86
CA THR A 27 -15.20 4.90 6.61
C THR A 27 -14.11 5.29 7.60
N GLY A 28 -13.87 4.48 8.63
CA GLY A 28 -12.85 4.69 9.64
C GLY A 28 -11.43 4.45 9.14
N ALA A 29 -10.46 4.56 10.06
CA ALA A 29 -9.07 4.23 9.75
C ALA A 29 -8.82 2.70 9.62
N ARG A 30 -9.80 1.89 10.02
CA ARG A 30 -9.82 0.43 10.14
C ARG A 30 -11.28 -0.03 10.01
N HIS A 31 -11.51 -1.28 9.62
CA HIS A 31 -12.86 -1.88 9.51
C HIS A 31 -13.34 -2.54 10.81
N GLY A 32 -12.74 -2.20 11.95
CA GLY A 32 -13.01 -2.83 13.24
C GLY A 32 -11.97 -2.51 14.31
N LEU A 33 -12.12 -3.14 15.48
CA LEU A 33 -11.15 -3.07 16.57
C LEU A 33 -9.90 -3.88 16.20
N LEU A 34 -8.71 -3.30 16.40
CA LEU A 34 -7.46 -3.91 15.96
C LEU A 34 -7.24 -5.32 16.50
N ALA A 35 -7.56 -5.53 17.79
CA ALA A 35 -7.39 -6.82 18.46
C ALA A 35 -8.18 -7.94 17.76
N ASP A 36 -9.31 -7.61 17.13
CA ASP A 36 -10.19 -8.58 16.48
C ASP A 36 -9.79 -8.83 15.02
N ILE A 37 -9.22 -7.82 14.34
CA ILE A 37 -9.06 -7.83 12.87
C ILE A 37 -7.62 -7.96 12.38
N ALA A 38 -6.63 -7.81 13.26
CA ALA A 38 -5.22 -7.72 12.86
C ALA A 38 -4.30 -8.43 13.85
N TRP A 39 -3.20 -8.97 13.31
CA TRP A 39 -2.02 -9.33 14.08
C TRP A 39 -1.06 -8.14 14.11
N ALA A 40 -0.76 -7.60 15.29
CA ALA A 40 0.10 -6.44 15.48
C ALA A 40 1.05 -6.65 16.67
N ALA A 41 1.93 -5.68 16.94
CA ALA A 41 2.90 -5.78 18.03
C ALA A 41 2.25 -6.08 19.40
N ALA A 42 1.00 -5.63 19.59
CA ALA A 42 0.23 -5.87 20.81
C ALA A 42 -0.10 -7.35 21.05
N ASP A 43 -0.10 -8.19 20.02
CA ASP A 43 -0.34 -9.63 20.15
C ASP A 43 0.91 -10.40 20.62
N GLY A 44 2.09 -9.77 20.63
CA GLY A 44 3.33 -10.37 21.14
C GLY A 44 3.80 -11.61 20.38
N VAL A 45 3.40 -11.77 19.11
CA VAL A 45 3.83 -12.87 18.25
C VAL A 45 5.24 -12.62 17.70
N SER A 46 5.93 -13.69 17.29
CA SER A 46 7.32 -13.63 16.81
C SER A 46 7.46 -13.72 15.28
N GLY A 47 6.36 -13.58 14.55
CA GLY A 47 6.32 -13.75 13.11
C GLY A 47 4.91 -13.74 12.53
N PRO A 48 4.79 -13.82 11.20
CA PRO A 48 3.51 -13.92 10.53
C PRO A 48 2.71 -15.13 11.03
N GLN A 49 1.40 -14.94 11.15
CA GLN A 49 0.47 -15.94 11.63
C GLN A 49 -0.27 -16.60 10.46
N PRO A 50 -0.79 -17.83 10.64
CA PRO A 50 -1.68 -18.45 9.66
C PRO A 50 -2.83 -17.50 9.28
N VAL A 51 -3.10 -17.39 7.97
CA VAL A 51 -4.12 -16.50 7.42
C VAL A 51 -5.52 -16.85 7.93
N GLY A 52 -6.38 -15.85 8.13
CA GLY A 52 -7.79 -16.01 8.47
C GLY A 52 -8.04 -16.37 9.93
N ARG A 53 -7.10 -16.04 10.83
CA ARG A 53 -7.26 -16.23 12.28
C ARG A 53 -7.84 -15.02 13.00
N LYS A 54 -7.91 -13.87 12.34
CA LYS A 54 -8.60 -12.66 12.78
C LYS A 54 -9.89 -12.48 11.98
N ALA A 55 -10.79 -11.64 12.47
CA ALA A 55 -12.09 -11.41 11.87
C ALA A 55 -11.98 -10.80 10.47
N ALA A 56 -12.84 -11.25 9.55
CA ALA A 56 -12.95 -10.69 8.22
C ALA A 56 -13.75 -9.38 8.23
N ASN A 57 -13.53 -8.53 7.24
CA ASN A 57 -14.38 -7.38 6.98
C ASN A 57 -15.68 -7.77 6.24
N SER A 58 -16.56 -6.80 5.96
CA SER A 58 -17.87 -7.06 5.32
C SER A 58 -17.78 -7.59 3.88
N TYR A 59 -16.60 -7.52 3.23
CA TYR A 59 -16.35 -8.14 1.93
C TYR A 59 -15.80 -9.56 2.05
N GLY A 60 -15.63 -10.08 3.27
CA GLY A 60 -15.06 -11.39 3.54
C GLY A 60 -13.53 -11.45 3.46
N LEU A 61 -12.85 -10.30 3.42
CA LEU A 61 -11.38 -10.26 3.40
C LEU A 61 -10.80 -10.29 4.81
N VAL A 62 -9.79 -11.13 4.98
CA VAL A 62 -9.01 -11.28 6.22
C VAL A 62 -7.60 -10.71 6.03
N ASP A 63 -6.97 -10.39 7.17
CA ASP A 63 -5.57 -9.97 7.27
C ASP A 63 -5.20 -8.84 6.30
N THR A 64 -6.15 -7.93 6.02
CA THR A 64 -5.86 -6.68 5.29
C THR A 64 -5.20 -5.66 6.20
N LEU A 65 -5.14 -5.88 7.51
CA LEU A 65 -4.40 -5.07 8.46
C LEU A 65 -3.59 -5.98 9.36
N GLY A 66 -2.35 -5.59 9.65
CA GLY A 66 -1.42 -6.43 10.40
C GLY A 66 -1.02 -7.69 9.65
N ASN A 67 -0.48 -8.66 10.39
CA ASN A 67 0.17 -9.87 9.89
C ASN A 67 1.42 -9.54 9.06
N VAL A 68 1.27 -9.06 7.82
CA VAL A 68 2.37 -8.61 6.97
C VAL A 68 1.96 -7.34 6.22
N TRP A 69 2.93 -6.49 5.94
CA TRP A 69 2.78 -5.45 4.93
C TRP A 69 2.53 -6.08 3.56
N GLU A 70 1.77 -5.41 2.71
CA GLU A 70 1.46 -5.92 1.38
C GLU A 70 1.88 -4.94 0.29
N TRP A 71 2.60 -5.48 -0.71
CA TRP A 71 2.94 -4.75 -1.92
C TRP A 71 1.70 -4.29 -2.68
N CYS A 72 1.66 -2.99 -2.97
CA CYS A 72 0.79 -2.40 -3.98
C CYS A 72 1.59 -2.09 -5.25
N TRP A 73 0.89 -1.98 -6.38
CA TRP A 73 1.52 -1.64 -7.65
C TRP A 73 2.11 -0.21 -7.63
N ASP A 74 1.47 0.70 -6.89
CA ASP A 74 1.78 2.14 -6.72
C ASP A 74 3.22 2.42 -6.34
N ARG A 75 3.73 3.54 -6.87
CA ARG A 75 4.98 4.13 -6.36
C ARG A 75 4.66 4.96 -5.12
N LEU A 76 5.57 4.94 -4.14
CA LEU A 76 5.36 5.66 -2.88
C LEU A 76 5.37 7.18 -3.08
N ASP A 77 6.52 7.70 -3.52
CA ASP A 77 6.79 9.10 -3.87
C ASP A 77 7.99 9.09 -4.83
N PRO A 78 7.76 9.08 -6.16
CA PRO A 78 8.83 9.01 -7.15
C PRO A 78 9.79 10.20 -7.13
N ALA A 79 9.34 11.35 -6.64
CA ALA A 79 10.15 12.56 -6.56
C ALA A 79 11.23 12.45 -5.48
N ARG A 80 11.00 11.60 -4.48
CA ARG A 80 11.93 11.38 -3.37
C ARG A 80 12.62 10.02 -3.41
N TYR A 81 11.91 8.98 -3.85
CA TYR A 81 12.33 7.59 -3.72
C TYR A 81 12.38 6.82 -5.05
N ALA A 82 12.38 7.54 -6.19
CA ALA A 82 12.46 6.96 -7.53
C ALA A 82 11.42 5.85 -7.80
N ASP A 83 11.83 4.58 -7.83
CA ASP A 83 11.02 3.44 -8.19
C ASP A 83 10.51 2.63 -6.99
N TYR A 84 10.66 3.15 -5.76
CA TYR A 84 10.11 2.54 -4.56
C TYR A 84 8.62 2.29 -4.69
N ARG A 85 8.21 1.07 -4.32
CA ARG A 85 6.81 0.63 -4.35
C ARG A 85 6.17 0.78 -2.98
N LEU A 86 4.87 1.03 -3.01
CA LEU A 86 4.06 1.24 -1.84
C LEU A 86 3.75 -0.08 -1.12
N LEU A 87 3.77 -0.01 0.20
CA LEU A 87 3.34 -1.05 1.13
C LEU A 87 2.16 -0.55 1.95
N LYS A 88 1.17 -1.43 2.19
CA LYS A 88 -0.03 -1.17 3.00
C LYS A 88 -0.22 -2.23 4.08
N GLY A 89 -1.07 -1.95 5.08
CA GLY A 89 -1.54 -2.95 6.04
C GLY A 89 -0.91 -2.90 7.43
N GLY A 90 0.40 -2.66 7.54
CA GLY A 90 1.12 -2.93 8.78
C GLY A 90 1.44 -4.41 8.96
N GLY A 91 2.44 -4.73 9.78
CA GLY A 91 2.85 -6.11 10.07
C GLY A 91 2.57 -6.56 11.52
N TRP A 92 2.91 -7.82 11.79
CA TRP A 92 2.82 -8.43 13.11
C TRP A 92 3.69 -7.74 14.18
N ALA A 93 4.76 -7.05 13.78
CA ALA A 93 5.67 -6.33 14.67
C ALA A 93 5.34 -4.83 14.78
N ASP A 94 4.28 -4.37 14.13
CA ASP A 94 3.97 -2.95 14.02
C ASP A 94 3.07 -2.45 15.16
N PRO A 95 3.27 -1.21 15.64
CA PRO A 95 2.41 -0.61 16.65
C PRO A 95 1.02 -0.29 16.09
N VAL A 96 0.04 -0.11 16.98
CA VAL A 96 -1.37 0.17 16.66
C VAL A 96 -1.57 1.29 15.64
N TRP A 97 -0.75 2.33 15.70
CA TRP A 97 -0.85 3.48 14.79
C TRP A 97 -0.33 3.17 13.37
N SER A 98 0.43 2.10 13.18
CA SER A 98 0.95 1.68 11.88
C SER A 98 -0.08 0.81 11.14
N CYS A 99 -0.88 0.01 11.85
CA CYS A 99 -1.94 -0.85 11.29
C CYS A 99 -3.24 -0.08 11.00
N ARG A 100 -3.21 0.85 10.03
CA ARG A 100 -4.36 1.63 9.56
C ARG A 100 -4.33 1.78 8.04
N VAL A 101 -5.49 1.87 7.39
CA VAL A 101 -5.57 1.93 5.92
C VAL A 101 -4.89 3.16 5.31
N GLY A 102 -4.73 4.24 6.07
CA GLY A 102 -4.06 5.47 5.61
C GLY A 102 -2.53 5.44 5.71
N VAL A 103 -1.94 4.45 6.37
CA VAL A 103 -0.48 4.40 6.53
C VAL A 103 0.18 3.95 5.23
N ARG A 104 1.28 4.60 4.88
CA ARG A 104 2.05 4.38 3.65
C ARG A 104 3.50 4.14 4.04
N ARG A 105 4.04 2.97 3.68
CA ARG A 105 5.47 2.65 3.72
C ARG A 105 5.90 2.33 2.29
N GLY A 106 7.18 2.31 2.00
CA GLY A 106 7.64 1.80 0.71
C GLY A 106 9.07 1.30 0.78
N ASN A 107 9.44 0.50 -0.21
CA ASN A 107 10.79 -0.01 -0.35
C ASN A 107 11.15 -0.19 -1.84
N ALA A 108 12.44 -0.40 -2.12
CA ALA A 108 12.91 -0.74 -3.44
C ALA A 108 12.20 -2.01 -3.96
N PRO A 109 11.88 -2.10 -5.26
CA PRO A 109 11.09 -3.21 -5.80
C PRO A 109 11.78 -4.58 -5.73
N ASN A 110 13.09 -4.62 -5.46
CA ASN A 110 13.88 -5.84 -5.25
C ASN A 110 14.18 -6.14 -3.77
N ALA A 111 13.59 -5.39 -2.84
CA ALA A 111 13.79 -5.61 -1.41
C ALA A 111 13.17 -6.94 -0.97
N ILE A 112 13.90 -7.66 -0.12
CA ILE A 112 13.43 -8.88 0.54
C ILE A 112 13.32 -8.57 2.03
N ILE A 113 12.09 -8.60 2.55
CA ILE A 113 11.79 -8.19 3.92
C ILE A 113 10.87 -9.23 4.54
N GLU A 114 11.17 -9.67 5.76
CA GLU A 114 10.49 -10.78 6.42
C GLU A 114 9.02 -10.50 6.77
N ASP A 115 8.66 -9.22 6.94
CA ASP A 115 7.31 -8.76 7.29
C ASP A 115 6.52 -8.23 6.08
N VAL A 116 6.96 -8.54 4.85
CA VAL A 116 6.31 -8.09 3.62
C VAL A 116 5.87 -9.28 2.76
N GLY A 117 4.57 -9.33 2.49
CA GLY A 117 3.93 -10.24 1.54
C GLY A 117 3.21 -9.50 0.41
N PHE A 118 2.22 -10.15 -0.17
CA PHE A 118 1.38 -9.57 -1.21
C PHE A 118 0.02 -10.27 -1.25
N ARG A 119 -0.95 -9.58 -1.83
CA ARG A 119 -2.18 -10.19 -2.34
C ARG A 119 -2.32 -9.92 -3.83
N VAL A 120 -3.14 -10.73 -4.48
CA VAL A 120 -3.42 -10.58 -5.90
C VAL A 120 -4.85 -10.11 -6.10
N VAL A 121 -5.03 -9.28 -7.13
CA VAL A 121 -6.33 -8.97 -7.72
C VAL A 121 -6.29 -9.38 -9.18
N THR A 122 -7.45 -9.44 -9.81
CA THR A 122 -7.60 -9.78 -11.23
C THR A 122 -8.48 -8.75 -11.93
N GLY A 123 -8.35 -8.63 -13.25
CA GLY A 123 -9.11 -7.70 -14.06
C GLY A 123 -8.42 -6.35 -14.29
N ALA A 124 -8.86 -5.71 -15.37
CA ALA A 124 -8.40 -4.40 -15.79
C ALA A 124 -8.76 -3.31 -14.76
N VAL A 125 -7.86 -2.36 -14.55
CA VAL A 125 -8.15 -1.14 -13.78
C VAL A 125 -8.92 -0.13 -14.61
N MET A 126 -8.64 -0.06 -15.92
CA MET A 126 -9.32 0.82 -16.87
C MET A 126 -9.52 0.11 -18.21
N ALA A 127 -10.57 0.48 -18.93
CA ALA A 127 -10.86 -0.07 -20.26
C ALA A 127 -9.87 0.39 -21.34
N ASP A 128 -9.20 1.54 -21.16
CA ASP A 128 -8.24 2.08 -22.10
C ASP A 128 -6.78 2.00 -21.60
N HIS A 129 -5.85 2.12 -22.54
CA HIS A 129 -4.39 2.11 -22.29
C HIS A 129 -3.79 3.52 -22.14
N THR A 130 -4.61 4.56 -22.17
CA THR A 130 -4.18 5.97 -22.28
C THR A 130 -4.18 6.72 -20.95
N ALA A 131 -4.93 6.24 -19.95
CA ALA A 131 -4.81 6.71 -18.58
C ALA A 131 -3.60 6.06 -17.87
N ASP A 132 -3.09 6.73 -16.83
CA ASP A 132 -2.14 6.15 -15.85
C ASP A 132 -2.66 4.89 -15.13
N GLY A 133 -3.90 4.48 -15.42
CA GLY A 133 -4.58 3.32 -14.88
C GLY A 133 -4.72 3.38 -13.36
N GLY A 134 -4.97 4.55 -12.79
CA GLY A 134 -5.20 4.71 -11.36
C GLY A 134 -3.95 4.86 -10.49
N GLN A 135 -2.74 4.73 -11.06
CA GLN A 135 -1.49 4.99 -10.33
C GLN A 135 -1.14 6.47 -10.15
N GLY A 136 -1.68 7.35 -11.01
CA GLY A 136 -1.07 8.66 -11.22
C GLY A 136 -1.69 9.80 -10.43
N TRP A 137 -2.56 9.55 -9.45
CA TRP A 137 -2.84 10.58 -8.44
C TRP A 137 -1.57 10.90 -7.67
N SER A 138 -0.89 9.90 -7.09
CA SER A 138 0.38 10.16 -6.40
C SER A 138 1.47 10.56 -7.39
N GLU A 139 1.70 9.81 -8.47
CA GLU A 139 2.86 10.09 -9.33
C GLU A 139 2.82 11.47 -10.00
N ARG A 140 1.65 11.94 -10.48
CA ARG A 140 1.57 13.31 -11.05
C ARG A 140 1.77 14.37 -9.97
N GLU A 141 1.13 14.22 -8.82
CA GLU A 141 1.28 15.17 -7.71
C GLU A 141 2.71 15.19 -7.17
N ASP A 142 3.35 14.03 -7.05
CA ASP A 142 4.74 13.88 -6.64
C ASP A 142 5.67 14.58 -7.63
N ARG A 143 5.47 14.36 -8.95
CA ARG A 143 6.23 15.06 -9.99
C ARG A 143 5.98 16.57 -9.99
N ALA A 144 4.74 17.00 -9.75
CA ALA A 144 4.42 18.42 -9.62
C ALA A 144 5.12 19.04 -8.40
N ARG A 145 5.11 18.35 -7.25
CA ARG A 145 5.89 18.74 -6.06
C ARG A 145 7.39 18.79 -6.36
N ALA A 146 7.91 17.84 -7.14
CA ALA A 146 9.31 17.80 -7.57
C ALA A 146 9.74 19.06 -8.35
N SER A 147 8.80 19.69 -9.05
CA SER A 147 9.06 20.83 -9.94
C SER A 147 8.97 22.21 -9.26
N ILE A 148 8.74 22.26 -7.94
CA ILE A 148 8.67 23.52 -7.20
C ILE A 148 10.05 24.19 -7.20
N SER A 149 10.10 25.43 -7.70
CA SER A 149 11.31 26.26 -7.62
C SER A 149 11.51 26.81 -6.21
N PRO A 150 12.77 27.03 -5.76
CA PRO A 150 13.06 27.48 -4.39
C PRO A 150 12.27 28.73 -3.95
N PRO A 151 11.97 28.87 -2.64
CA PRO A 151 12.44 28.03 -1.54
C PRO A 151 11.61 26.74 -1.38
N LEU A 152 12.31 25.65 -1.06
CA LEU A 152 11.68 24.36 -0.80
C LEU A 152 11.05 24.31 0.60
N PRO A 153 9.99 23.50 0.83
CA PRO A 153 9.47 23.25 2.15
C PRO A 153 10.54 22.74 3.12
N ALA A 154 10.48 23.14 4.38
CA ALA A 154 11.43 22.70 5.40
C ALA A 154 11.47 21.17 5.52
N GLY A 155 12.66 20.57 5.42
CA GLY A 155 12.86 19.12 5.50
C GLY A 155 12.52 18.35 4.21
N TRP A 156 12.20 19.05 3.12
CA TRP A 156 11.95 18.42 1.82
C TRP A 156 13.19 18.53 0.91
N THR A 157 13.71 17.38 0.49
CA THR A 157 14.85 17.27 -0.42
C THR A 157 14.41 16.42 -1.63
N PRO A 158 14.34 17.00 -2.85
CA PRO A 158 14.02 16.24 -4.04
C PRO A 158 15.18 15.31 -4.39
N LEU A 159 14.87 14.20 -5.05
CA LEU A 159 15.88 13.35 -5.66
C LEU A 159 16.57 14.12 -6.79
N GLN A 160 17.89 14.25 -6.72
CA GLN A 160 18.72 14.81 -7.78
C GLN A 160 19.38 13.64 -8.54
N PHE A 161 19.33 13.70 -9.87
CA PHE A 161 20.09 12.79 -10.72
C PHE A 161 21.28 13.60 -11.27
N ASP A 162 22.50 13.13 -11.00
CA ASP A 162 23.74 13.68 -11.56
C ASP A 162 23.84 13.41 -13.07
#